data_AF-A0A6C0BVY9-F1
#
_entry.id   AF-A0A6C0BVY9-F1
#
_cell.length_a   1.000
_cell.length_b   1.000
_cell.length_c   1.000
_cell.angle_alpha   90.00
_cell.angle_beta   90.00
_cell.angle_gamma   90.00
#
_symmetry.space_group_name_H-M   'P 1'
#
loop_
_entity.id
_entity.type
_entity.pdbx_description
1 polymer ?
#
loop_
_entity_poly.entity_id
_entity_poly.type
_entity_poly.pdbx_seq_one_letter_code
_entity_poly.pdbx_strand_id
1 'polypeptide(L)'
;MLDIFADISKFSRISDYLPILNGAILAEILIISTLFYTTIFKSSQLERWYTRYGLSAVIVDILILVIGIIIARALYSRIFGEKFNIIWFVLLVLGIQIIHDVLFYFLFAAVPVGTNKMLDLFKDYAKEVKGGAILGDSIMIAIATLAASLFAGGSLNTNIIMIVVLTYVLPYILHTK
;
A
#
# COMPACT_ATOMS: atom_id res chain seq x y z
N MET A 1 12.37 25.87 7.98
CA MET A 1 11.41 24.85 8.45
C MET A 1 12.05 23.52 8.12
N LEU A 2 12.33 22.66 9.12
CA LEU A 2 12.78 21.30 8.84
C LEU A 2 11.64 20.61 8.10
N ASP A 3 11.81 20.39 6.80
CA ASP A 3 10.88 19.55 6.05
C ASP A 3 11.04 18.13 6.60
N ILE A 4 10.09 17.73 7.44
CA ILE A 4 10.02 16.40 8.05
C ILE A 4 9.94 15.31 6.97
N PHE A 5 9.42 15.67 5.78
CA PHE A 5 9.20 14.79 4.65
C PHE A 5 10.29 14.97 3.58
N ALA A 6 11.06 13.91 3.32
CA ALA A 6 12.03 13.92 2.24
C ALA A 6 11.34 13.82 0.87
N ASP A 7 11.88 14.53 -0.11
CA ASP A 7 11.42 14.47 -1.49
C ASP A 7 11.66 13.09 -2.10
N ILE A 8 10.60 12.29 -2.27
CA ILE A 8 10.65 10.97 -2.91
C ILE A 8 10.14 11.01 -4.36
N SER A 9 9.84 12.19 -4.90
CA SER A 9 9.20 12.34 -6.22
C SER A 9 10.16 12.09 -7.39
N LYS A 10 11.47 12.18 -7.17
CA LYS A 10 12.48 12.07 -8.23
C LYS A 10 12.65 10.62 -8.69
N PHE A 11 12.08 10.28 -9.84
CA PHE A 11 12.12 8.93 -10.42
C PHE A 11 13.54 8.35 -10.59
N SER A 12 14.53 9.19 -10.91
CA SER A 12 15.93 8.78 -11.10
C SER A 12 16.66 8.43 -9.80
N ARG A 13 16.11 8.78 -8.63
CA ARG A 13 16.76 8.53 -7.34
C ARG A 13 16.50 7.11 -6.86
N ILE A 14 17.49 6.23 -7.01
CA ILE A 14 17.37 4.81 -6.68
C ILE A 14 17.30 4.59 -5.16
N SER A 15 17.88 5.48 -4.34
CA SER A 15 17.87 5.34 -2.89
C SER A 15 16.47 5.38 -2.26
N ASP A 16 15.45 5.89 -2.96
CA ASP A 16 14.09 6.02 -2.43
C ASP A 16 13.29 4.72 -2.49
N TYR A 17 13.69 3.72 -3.30
CA TYR A 17 12.91 2.48 -3.46
C TYR A 17 12.84 1.66 -2.17
N LEU A 18 13.91 1.62 -1.37
CA LEU A 18 13.90 0.90 -0.10
C LEU A 18 13.00 1.58 0.96
N PRO A 19 13.07 2.91 1.17
CA PRO A 19 12.06 3.65 1.95
C PRO A 19 10.62 3.42 1.49
N ILE A 20 10.36 3.39 0.17
CA ILE A 20 9.03 3.13 -0.39
C ILE A 20 8.54 1.72 -0.02
N LEU A 21 9.39 0.71 -0.16
CA LEU A 21 9.07 -0.65 0.26
C LEU A 21 8.82 -0.74 1.77
N ASN A 22 9.65 -0.09 2.58
CA ASN A 22 9.46 -0.01 4.03
C ASN A 22 8.13 0.66 4.41
N GLY A 23 7.77 1.75 3.73
CA GLY A 23 6.50 2.44 3.92
C GLY A 23 5.30 1.53 3.60
N ALA A 24 5.36 0.79 2.49
CA ALA A 24 4.32 -0.16 2.12
C ALA A 24 4.17 -1.33 3.11
N ILE A 25 5.29 -1.93 3.57
CA ILE A 25 5.25 -2.99 4.59
C ILE A 25 4.69 -2.44 5.91
N LEU A 26 5.06 -1.22 6.31
CA LEU A 26 4.52 -0.61 7.52
C LEU A 26 3.00 -0.39 7.40
N ALA A 27 2.52 0.15 6.28
CA ALA A 27 1.09 0.34 6.05
C ALA A 27 0.33 -0.99 6.16
N GLU A 28 0.88 -2.05 5.56
CA GLU A 28 0.31 -3.39 5.62
C GLU A 28 0.24 -3.95 7.05
N ILE A 29 1.33 -3.82 7.82
CA ILE A 29 1.37 -4.20 9.22
C ILE A 29 0.28 -3.48 10.02
N LEU A 30 0.08 -2.18 9.78
CA LEU A 30 -0.93 -1.39 10.49
C LEU A 30 -2.35 -1.83 10.13
N ILE A 31 -2.64 -2.16 8.87
CA ILE A 31 -3.96 -2.64 8.45
C ILE A 31 -4.27 -4.01 9.01
N ILE A 32 -3.36 -4.97 8.86
CA ILE A 32 -3.53 -6.32 9.43
C ILE A 32 -3.71 -6.20 10.95
N SER A 33 -2.91 -5.36 11.60
CA SER A 33 -3.03 -5.16 13.05
C SER A 33 -4.36 -4.54 13.44
N THR A 34 -4.84 -3.57 12.66
CA THR A 34 -6.15 -2.93 12.90
C THR A 34 -7.28 -3.94 12.72
N LEU A 35 -7.22 -4.78 11.68
CA LEU A 35 -8.21 -5.81 11.39
C LEU A 35 -8.30 -6.86 12.50
N PHE A 36 -7.16 -7.37 12.98
CA PHE A 36 -7.15 -8.49 13.93
C PHE A 36 -7.13 -8.10 15.42
N TYR A 37 -6.58 -6.94 15.79
CA TYR A 37 -6.40 -6.56 17.20
C TYR A 37 -7.26 -5.39 17.67
N THR A 38 -8.06 -4.78 16.79
CA THR A 38 -8.90 -3.63 17.17
C THR A 38 -10.36 -3.83 16.80
N THR A 39 -11.22 -2.94 17.29
CA THR A 39 -12.64 -2.90 16.94
C THR A 39 -12.97 -1.81 15.92
N ILE A 40 -11.95 -1.11 15.39
CA ILE A 40 -12.12 0.05 14.50
C ILE A 40 -12.68 -0.38 13.15
N PHE A 41 -12.27 -1.54 12.66
CA PHE A 41 -12.67 -2.09 11.37
C PHE A 41 -12.78 -3.61 11.47
N LYS A 42 -13.82 -4.19 10.86
CA LYS A 42 -14.01 -5.64 10.76
C LYS A 42 -14.50 -5.98 9.36
N SER A 43 -13.91 -6.99 8.76
CA SER A 43 -14.32 -7.50 7.45
C SER A 43 -14.08 -9.00 7.35
N SER A 44 -15.16 -9.75 7.12
CA SER A 44 -15.08 -11.21 7.08
C SER A 44 -14.31 -11.70 5.85
N GLN A 45 -14.49 -11.01 4.72
CA GLN A 45 -13.74 -11.30 3.51
C GLN A 45 -12.27 -10.87 3.62
N LEU A 46 -11.94 -9.76 4.29
CA LEU A 46 -10.54 -9.36 4.48
C LEU A 46 -9.81 -10.28 5.47
N GLU A 47 -10.47 -10.70 6.56
CA GLU A 47 -9.91 -11.73 7.44
C GLU A 47 -9.65 -13.03 6.67
N ARG A 48 -10.58 -13.41 5.79
CA ARG A 48 -10.42 -14.57 4.91
C ARG A 48 -9.30 -14.40 3.89
N TRP A 49 -9.08 -13.19 3.36
CA TRP A 49 -7.97 -12.87 2.46
C TRP A 49 -6.62 -13.23 3.10
N TYR A 50 -6.39 -12.71 4.31
CA TYR A 50 -5.15 -12.94 5.04
C TYR A 50 -4.99 -14.37 5.56
N THR A 51 -6.05 -14.95 6.14
CA THR A 51 -5.97 -16.31 6.67
C THR A 51 -5.88 -17.38 5.58
N ARG A 52 -6.43 -17.13 4.39
CA ARG A 52 -6.40 -18.10 3.27
C ARG A 52 -5.13 -18.02 2.43
N TYR A 53 -4.65 -16.82 2.13
CA TYR A 53 -3.53 -16.62 1.21
C TYR A 53 -2.21 -16.28 1.90
N GLY A 54 -2.25 -15.97 3.21
CA GLY A 54 -1.07 -15.74 4.02
C GLY A 54 -0.14 -14.70 3.39
N LEU A 55 1.15 -15.01 3.31
CA LEU A 55 2.15 -14.11 2.73
C LEU A 55 1.87 -13.76 1.26
N SER A 56 1.09 -14.56 0.52
CA SER A 56 0.76 -14.22 -0.87
C SER A 56 -0.18 -13.01 -0.94
N ALA A 57 -1.14 -12.89 -0.02
CA ALA A 57 -2.00 -11.72 0.10
C ALA A 57 -1.14 -10.47 0.39
N VAL A 58 -0.31 -10.58 1.43
CA VAL A 58 0.61 -9.53 1.88
C VAL A 58 1.54 -9.04 0.77
N ILE A 59 2.10 -9.94 -0.04
CA ILE A 59 2.96 -9.56 -1.17
C ILE A 59 2.17 -8.77 -2.22
N VAL A 60 0.95 -9.19 -2.56
CA VAL A 60 0.12 -8.48 -3.54
C VAL A 60 -0.19 -7.07 -3.02
N ASP A 61 -0.59 -6.95 -1.76
CA ASP A 61 -1.00 -5.69 -1.15
C ASP A 61 0.19 -4.72 -1.01
N ILE A 62 1.37 -5.20 -0.59
CA ILE A 62 2.58 -4.38 -0.55
C ILE A 62 2.99 -3.91 -1.95
N LEU A 63 3.03 -4.81 -2.93
CA LEU A 63 3.54 -4.48 -4.26
C LEU A 63 2.63 -3.50 -4.99
N ILE A 64 1.30 -3.57 -4.80
CA ILE A 64 0.41 -2.62 -5.45
C ILE A 64 0.60 -1.19 -4.92
N LEU A 65 0.85 -1.02 -3.61
CA LEU A 65 1.20 0.29 -3.03
C LEU A 65 2.53 0.81 -3.61
N VAL A 66 3.54 -0.05 -3.70
CA VAL A 66 4.85 0.31 -4.29
C VAL A 66 4.68 0.74 -5.76
N ILE A 67 3.90 0.01 -6.56
CA ILE A 67 3.62 0.35 -7.96
C ILE A 67 2.94 1.71 -8.06
N GLY A 68 1.90 1.98 -7.27
CA GLY A 68 1.20 3.26 -7.27
C GLY A 68 2.13 4.44 -6.98
N ILE A 69 3.01 4.29 -6.00
CA ILE A 69 4.02 5.31 -5.66
C ILE A 69 5.04 5.47 -6.81
N ILE A 70 5.52 4.39 -7.42
CA ILE A 70 6.46 4.47 -8.56
C ILE A 70 5.85 5.23 -9.75
N ILE A 71 4.58 4.96 -10.08
CA ILE A 71 3.87 5.69 -11.14
C ILE A 71 3.79 7.17 -10.79
N ALA A 72 3.47 7.51 -9.54
CA ALA A 72 3.42 8.90 -9.09
C ALA A 72 4.78 9.61 -9.25
N ARG A 73 5.90 8.94 -8.92
CA ARG A 73 7.26 9.47 -9.12
C ARG A 73 7.55 9.77 -10.58
N ALA A 74 7.12 8.90 -11.49
CA ALA A 74 7.32 9.09 -12.92
C ALA A 74 6.50 10.26 -13.49
N LEU A 75 5.38 10.60 -12.85
CA LEU A 75 4.45 11.64 -13.31
C LEU A 75 4.62 12.98 -12.59
N TYR A 76 5.15 13.00 -11.37
CA TYR A 76 5.13 14.18 -10.51
C TYR A 76 5.79 15.40 -11.14
N SER A 77 7.03 15.27 -11.62
CA SER A 77 7.76 16.41 -12.21
C SER A 77 7.10 16.94 -13.49
N ARG A 78 6.37 16.08 -14.21
CA ARG A 78 5.63 16.45 -15.43
C ARG A 78 4.35 17.23 -15.12
N ILE A 79 3.73 16.98 -13.97
CA ILE A 79 2.45 17.58 -13.59
C ILE A 79 2.65 18.84 -12.71
N PHE A 80 3.57 18.77 -11.75
CA PHE A 80 3.75 19.80 -10.72
C PHE A 80 5.11 20.52 -10.79
N GLY A 81 5.99 20.12 -11.71
CA GLY A 81 7.35 20.65 -11.83
C GLY A 81 8.33 20.07 -10.80
N GLU A 82 9.50 20.70 -10.68
CA GLU A 82 10.63 20.18 -9.88
C GLU A 82 10.52 20.44 -8.37
N LYS A 83 9.61 21.32 -7.94
CA LYS A 83 9.48 21.68 -6.52
C LYS A 83 8.61 20.67 -5.81
N PHE A 84 9.22 19.87 -4.94
CA PHE A 84 8.50 18.88 -4.14
C PHE A 84 7.55 19.53 -3.12
N ASN A 85 6.41 18.88 -2.96
CA ASN A 85 5.39 19.14 -1.95
C ASN A 85 4.69 17.82 -1.64
N ILE A 86 4.77 17.40 -0.39
CA ILE A 86 4.23 16.11 0.07
C ILE A 86 2.72 15.98 -0.14
N ILE A 87 1.96 17.06 0.04
CA ILE A 87 0.50 17.05 -0.12
C ILE A 87 0.14 16.79 -1.59
N TRP A 88 0.77 17.49 -2.53
CA TRP A 88 0.57 17.25 -3.97
C TRP A 88 0.99 15.84 -4.38
N PHE A 89 2.05 15.31 -3.77
CA PHE A 89 2.51 13.96 -4.05
C PHE A 89 1.51 12.91 -3.55
N VAL A 90 1.00 13.05 -2.32
CA VAL A 90 -0.05 12.18 -1.78
C VAL A 90 -1.33 12.25 -2.62
N LEU A 91 -1.78 13.44 -3.02
CA LEU A 91 -2.96 13.60 -3.87
C LEU A 91 -2.78 12.93 -5.25
N LEU A 92 -1.57 13.00 -5.83
CA LEU A 92 -1.26 12.30 -7.07
C LEU A 92 -1.33 10.78 -6.90
N VAL A 93 -0.72 10.26 -5.83
CA VAL A 93 -0.71 8.83 -5.52
C VAL A 93 -2.15 8.33 -5.29
N LEU A 94 -2.98 9.07 -4.56
CA LEU A 94 -4.41 8.76 -4.36
C LEU A 94 -5.17 8.72 -5.69
N GLY A 95 -4.95 9.70 -6.58
CA GLY A 95 -5.59 9.70 -7.90
C GLY A 95 -5.22 8.46 -8.73
N ILE A 96 -3.94 8.06 -8.70
CA ILE A 96 -3.46 6.84 -9.38
C ILE A 96 -4.10 5.60 -8.77
N GLN A 97 -4.15 5.51 -7.44
CA GLN A 97 -4.74 4.39 -6.70
C GLN A 97 -6.22 4.22 -7.04
N ILE A 98 -7.02 5.29 -7.01
CA ILE A 98 -8.45 5.24 -7.34
C ILE A 98 -8.68 4.79 -8.79
N ILE A 99 -7.88 5.29 -9.73
CA ILE A 99 -7.97 4.84 -11.14
C ILE A 99 -7.63 3.35 -11.24
N HIS A 100 -6.58 2.91 -10.55
CA HIS A 100 -6.20 1.50 -10.52
C HIS A 100 -7.33 0.62 -9.96
N ASP A 101 -7.93 0.97 -8.82
CA ASP A 101 -9.01 0.20 -8.22
C ASP A 101 -10.21 0.01 -9.15
N VAL A 102 -10.61 1.09 -9.83
CA VAL A 102 -11.73 1.04 -10.78
C VAL A 102 -11.39 0.13 -11.95
N LEU A 103 -10.19 0.24 -12.52
CA LEU A 103 -9.74 -0.64 -13.60
C LEU A 103 -9.61 -2.10 -13.13
N PHE A 104 -9.11 -2.32 -11.92
CA PHE A 104 -8.94 -3.64 -11.34
C PHE A 104 -10.29 -4.30 -11.04
N TYR A 105 -11.28 -3.52 -10.58
CA TYR A 105 -12.66 -3.96 -10.42
C TYR A 105 -13.23 -4.53 -11.73
N PHE A 106 -13.10 -3.77 -12.83
CA PHE A 106 -13.57 -4.25 -14.13
C PHE A 106 -12.82 -5.51 -14.58
N LEU A 107 -11.51 -5.57 -14.33
CA LEU A 107 -10.69 -6.72 -14.66
C LEU A 107 -11.16 -7.98 -13.92
N PHE A 108 -11.27 -7.95 -12.59
CA PHE A 108 -11.64 -9.15 -11.85
C PHE A 108 -13.12 -9.51 -12.01
N ALA A 109 -14.00 -8.53 -12.26
CA ALA A 109 -15.41 -8.77 -12.53
C ALA A 109 -15.64 -9.50 -13.87
N ALA A 110 -14.78 -9.25 -14.87
CA ALA A 110 -14.85 -9.90 -16.17
C ALA A 110 -14.35 -11.36 -16.15
N VAL A 111 -13.54 -11.76 -15.18
CA VAL A 111 -13.01 -13.12 -15.07
C VAL A 111 -14.10 -14.06 -14.55
N PRO A 112 -14.42 -15.20 -15.20
CA PRO A 112 -15.40 -16.16 -14.70
C PRO A 112 -15.06 -16.70 -13.31
N VAL A 113 -16.09 -17.04 -12.52
CA VAL A 113 -15.90 -17.66 -11.20
C VAL A 113 -15.31 -19.06 -11.35
N GLY A 114 -14.36 -19.42 -10.49
CA GLY A 114 -13.64 -20.69 -10.52
C GLY A 114 -12.34 -20.66 -11.32
N THR A 115 -12.07 -19.59 -12.07
CA THR A 115 -10.82 -19.43 -12.84
C THR A 115 -9.65 -19.03 -11.95
N ASN A 116 -9.85 -18.15 -10.98
CA ASN A 116 -8.80 -17.70 -10.06
C ASN A 116 -9.37 -17.44 -8.67
N LYS A 117 -8.84 -18.18 -7.67
CA LYS A 117 -9.35 -18.14 -6.29
C LYS A 117 -9.20 -16.77 -5.63
N MET A 118 -8.15 -16.02 -5.92
CA MET A 118 -7.94 -14.67 -5.38
C MET A 118 -8.96 -13.69 -5.96
N LEU A 119 -9.15 -13.72 -7.28
CA LEU A 119 -10.14 -12.87 -7.96
C LEU A 119 -11.57 -13.21 -7.54
N ASP A 120 -11.85 -14.49 -7.27
CA ASP A 120 -13.14 -14.91 -6.73
C ASP A 120 -13.38 -14.34 -5.33
N LEU A 121 -12.34 -14.28 -4.48
CA LEU A 121 -12.45 -13.62 -3.18
C LEU A 121 -12.67 -12.10 -3.35
N PHE A 122 -12.00 -11.44 -4.29
CA PHE A 122 -12.24 -10.01 -4.56
C PHE A 122 -13.69 -9.72 -4.99
N LYS A 123 -14.32 -10.61 -5.76
CA LYS A 123 -15.74 -10.49 -6.10
C LYS A 123 -16.64 -10.55 -4.87
N ASP A 124 -16.31 -11.42 -3.91
CA ASP A 124 -17.07 -11.52 -2.66
C ASP A 124 -16.78 -10.34 -1.72
N TYR A 125 -15.53 -9.89 -1.64
CA TYR A 125 -15.12 -8.70 -0.92
C TYR A 125 -15.85 -7.45 -1.43
N ALA A 126 -15.93 -7.27 -2.76
CA ALA A 126 -16.64 -6.16 -3.38
C ALA A 126 -18.14 -6.12 -3.03
N LYS A 127 -18.78 -7.29 -2.81
CA LYS A 127 -20.18 -7.34 -2.34
C LYS A 127 -20.31 -6.91 -0.88
N GLU A 128 -19.33 -7.25 -0.04
CA GLU A 128 -19.31 -6.92 1.39
C GLU A 128 -19.10 -5.42 1.61
N VAL A 129 -18.01 -4.86 1.08
CA VAL A 129 -17.55 -3.51 1.43
C VAL A 129 -17.91 -2.44 0.40
N LYS A 130 -18.28 -2.85 -0.82
CA LYS A 130 -18.64 -1.94 -1.93
C LYS A 130 -17.56 -0.87 -2.13
N GLY A 131 -17.94 0.41 -2.19
CA GLY A 131 -17.00 1.53 -2.31
C GLY A 131 -16.10 1.75 -1.09
N GLY A 132 -16.33 1.05 0.03
CA GLY A 132 -15.47 1.09 1.21
C GLY A 132 -14.06 0.55 0.95
N ALA A 133 -13.90 -0.34 -0.04
CA ALA A 133 -12.58 -0.83 -0.46
C ALA A 133 -11.66 0.31 -0.91
N ILE A 134 -12.16 1.20 -1.78
CA ILE A 134 -11.41 2.35 -2.29
C ILE A 134 -10.96 3.26 -1.14
N LEU A 135 -11.82 3.47 -0.13
CA LEU A 135 -11.46 4.26 1.04
C LEU A 135 -10.36 3.61 1.88
N GLY A 136 -10.44 2.28 2.08
CA GLY A 136 -9.40 1.51 2.77
C GLY A 136 -8.05 1.64 2.07
N ASP A 137 -8.03 1.40 0.76
CA ASP A 137 -6.82 1.45 -0.06
C ASP A 137 -6.24 2.88 -0.14
N SER A 138 -7.10 3.91 -0.16
CA SER A 138 -6.70 5.31 -0.05
C SER A 138 -5.99 5.61 1.28
N ILE A 139 -6.48 5.08 2.41
CA ILE A 139 -5.82 5.23 3.71
C ILE A 139 -4.46 4.50 3.69
N MET A 140 -4.42 3.28 3.17
CA MET A 140 -3.20 2.48 3.07
C MET A 140 -2.11 3.19 2.28
N ILE A 141 -2.43 3.67 1.08
CA ILE A 141 -1.44 4.28 0.21
C ILE A 141 -0.98 5.65 0.72
N ALA A 142 -1.84 6.38 1.42
CA ALA A 142 -1.46 7.61 2.12
C ALA A 142 -0.46 7.32 3.25
N ILE A 143 -0.73 6.32 4.09
CA ILE A 143 0.20 5.87 5.14
C ILE A 143 1.53 5.44 4.52
N ALA A 144 1.50 4.59 3.49
CA ALA A 144 2.70 4.11 2.82
C ALA A 144 3.54 5.25 2.23
N THR A 145 2.89 6.23 1.60
CA THR A 145 3.55 7.39 0.99
C THR A 145 4.20 8.30 2.03
N LEU A 146 3.48 8.61 3.11
CA LEU A 146 4.01 9.43 4.20
C LEU A 146 5.16 8.73 4.92
N ALA A 147 5.00 7.45 5.23
CA ALA A 147 6.06 6.64 5.84
C ALA A 147 7.29 6.55 4.94
N ALA A 148 7.12 6.33 3.64
CA ALA A 148 8.21 6.31 2.67
C ALA A 148 9.00 7.62 2.67
N SER A 149 8.30 8.77 2.68
CA SER A 149 8.92 10.09 2.70
C SER A 149 9.64 10.38 4.03
N LEU A 150 9.12 9.90 5.17
CA LEU A 150 9.81 9.96 6.46
C LEU A 150 11.09 9.10 6.46
N PHE A 151 10.99 7.87 5.97
CA PHE A 151 12.09 6.91 5.96
C PHE A 151 13.20 7.27 4.98
N ALA A 152 12.87 7.99 3.90
CA ALA A 152 13.84 8.52 2.96
C ALA A 152 14.74 9.61 3.56
N GLY A 153 14.33 10.24 4.68
CA GLY A 153 15.20 11.14 5.46
C GLY A 153 16.25 10.41 6.31
N GLY A 154 16.12 9.08 6.48
CA GLY A 154 17.04 8.24 7.24
C GLY A 154 18.24 7.74 6.43
N SER A 155 19.21 7.12 7.10
CA SER A 155 20.34 6.49 6.44
C SER A 155 19.95 5.19 5.72
N LEU A 156 20.81 4.70 4.82
CA LEU A 156 20.66 3.37 4.23
C LEU A 156 20.62 2.28 5.32
N ASN A 157 21.49 2.37 6.32
CA ASN A 157 21.52 1.42 7.44
C ASN A 157 20.20 1.40 8.21
N THR A 158 19.62 2.58 8.46
CA THR A 158 18.30 2.70 9.09
C THR A 158 17.24 1.98 8.26
N ASN A 159 17.24 2.18 6.94
CA ASN A 159 16.28 1.53 6.04
C ASN A 159 16.46 0.01 5.93
N ILE A 160 17.71 -0.48 5.97
CA ILE A 160 18.01 -1.91 6.01
C ILE A 160 17.54 -2.53 7.34
N ILE A 161 17.78 -1.86 8.47
CA ILE A 161 17.29 -2.33 9.77
C ILE A 161 15.76 -2.36 9.79
N MET A 162 15.11 -1.32 9.28
CA MET A 162 13.64 -1.24 9.20
C MET A 162 13.06 -2.39 8.37
N ILE A 163 13.57 -2.66 7.16
CA ILE A 163 13.00 -3.74 6.34
C ILE A 163 13.12 -5.10 7.03
N VAL A 164 14.25 -5.36 7.69
CA VAL A 164 14.49 -6.60 8.43
C VAL A 164 13.49 -6.73 9.58
N VAL A 165 13.32 -5.69 10.39
CA VAL A 165 12.39 -5.71 11.54
C VAL A 165 10.95 -5.84 11.08
N LEU A 166 10.51 -5.03 10.11
CA LEU A 166 9.13 -5.04 9.61
C LEU A 166 8.78 -6.42 9.02
N THR A 167 9.66 -6.94 8.16
CA THR A 167 9.45 -8.26 7.52
C THR A 167 9.50 -9.40 8.54
N TYR A 168 10.32 -9.28 9.59
CA TYR A 168 10.39 -10.27 10.66
C TYR A 168 9.11 -10.32 11.50
N VAL A 169 8.52 -9.16 11.82
CA VAL A 169 7.31 -9.08 12.66
C VAL A 169 6.05 -9.51 11.89
N LEU A 170 5.99 -9.21 10.59
CA LEU A 170 4.81 -9.42 9.74
C LEU A 170 4.20 -10.85 9.80
N PRO A 171 4.98 -11.95 9.70
CA PRO A 171 4.42 -13.30 9.83
C PRO A 171 3.75 -13.58 11.17
N TYR A 172 4.25 -13.02 12.27
CA TYR A 172 3.67 -13.24 13.61
C TYR A 172 2.30 -12.58 13.74
N ILE A 173 2.18 -11.35 13.21
CA ILE A 173 0.91 -10.63 13.17
C ILE A 173 -0.11 -11.41 12.32
N LEU A 174 0.32 -11.85 11.14
CA LEU A 174 -0.54 -12.55 10.18
C LEU A 174 -1.12 -13.88 10.71
N HIS A 175 -0.42 -14.54 11.62
CA HIS A 175 -0.83 -15.85 12.17
C HIS A 175 -1.39 -15.75 13.59
N THR A 176 -1.65 -14.55 14.09
CA THR A 176 -2.33 -14.38 15.38
C THR A 176 -3.85 -14.47 15.22
N LYS A 177 -4.52 -15.05 16.23
CA LYS A 177 -5.97 -15.21 16.30
C LYS A 177 -6.53 -14.42 17.47
#